data_AF-A0A951LKU6-F1
#
_entry.id   AF-A0A951LKU6-F1
#
_cell.length_a   1.000
_cell.length_b   1.000
_cell.length_c   1.000
_cell.angle_alpha   90.00
_cell.angle_beta   90.00
_cell.angle_gamma   90.00
#
_symmetry.space_group_name_H-M   'P 1'
#
loop_
_entity.id
_entity.type
_entity.pdbx_description
1 polymer ?
#
loop_
_entity_poly.entity_id
_entity_poly.type
_entity_poly.pdbx_seq_one_letter_code
_entity_poly.pdbx_strand_id
1 'polypeptide(L)' 'MSSTDDKARGTVNDAAGKVKQAAGDLTGDENLKAEGEVQEVKGDAQKALGNAKDAVGNAMHNVANAVKGSGE' A
#
# COMPACT_ATOMS: atom_id res chain seq x y z
N MET A 1 3.32 -14.46 -13.24
CA MET A 1 4.57 -14.57 -12.45
C MET A 1 4.20 -14.96 -11.04
N SER A 2 5.02 -15.80 -10.42
CA SER A 2 4.68 -16.69 -9.30
C SER A 2 4.52 -15.96 -7.96
N SER A 3 3.50 -16.32 -7.17
CA SER A 3 3.14 -15.78 -5.86
C SER A 3 4.22 -15.86 -4.76
N THR A 4 5.39 -16.42 -5.08
CA THR A 4 6.59 -16.43 -4.22
C THR A 4 7.43 -15.16 -4.40
N ASP A 5 7.37 -14.51 -5.58
CA ASP A 5 8.09 -13.26 -5.86
C ASP A 5 7.50 -12.09 -5.05
N ASP A 6 6.18 -12.06 -4.88
CA ASP A 6 5.48 -11.02 -4.10
C ASP A 6 5.84 -11.05 -2.60
N LYS A 7 6.00 -12.24 -2.02
CA LYS A 7 6.40 -12.40 -0.60
C LYS A 7 7.88 -12.09 -0.36
N ALA A 8 8.75 -12.46 -1.30
CA ALA A 8 10.16 -12.11 -1.25
C ALA A 8 10.35 -10.60 -1.42
N ARG A 9 9.66 -9.97 -2.38
CA ARG A 9 9.68 -8.52 -2.56
C ARG A 9 9.17 -7.76 -1.33
N GLY A 10 8.08 -8.22 -0.72
CA GLY A 10 7.57 -7.61 0.52
C GLY A 10 8.60 -7.64 1.65
N THR A 11 9.26 -8.78 1.85
CA THR A 11 10.28 -8.94 2.92
C THR A 11 11.57 -8.17 2.64
N VAL A 12 12.00 -8.12 1.37
CA VAL A 12 13.19 -7.38 0.93
C VAL A 12 12.97 -5.87 1.05
N ASN A 13 11.76 -5.38 0.76
CA ASN A 13 11.46 -3.96 0.84
C ASN A 13 11.34 -3.48 2.30
N ASP A 14 10.78 -4.31 3.19
CA ASP A 14 10.77 -4.07 4.64
C ASP A 14 12.19 -4.01 5.23
N ALA A 15 13.04 -4.95 4.83
CA ALA A 15 14.44 -4.98 5.25
C ALA A 15 15.21 -3.76 4.71
N ALA A 16 15.02 -3.40 3.45
CA ALA A 16 15.65 -2.23 2.85
C ALA A 16 15.17 -0.92 3.49
N GLY A 17 13.89 -0.81 3.84
CA GLY A 17 13.33 0.34 4.56
C GLY A 17 13.96 0.51 5.95
N LYS A 18 14.05 -0.57 6.73
CA LYS A 18 14.70 -0.57 8.05
C LYS A 18 16.19 -0.22 7.96
N VAL A 19 16.89 -0.74 6.95
CA VAL A 19 18.30 -0.40 6.71
C VAL A 19 18.45 1.07 6.33
N LYS A 20 17.55 1.62 5.50
CA LYS A 20 17.55 3.06 5.18
C LYS A 20 17.27 3.93 6.39
N GLN A 21 16.31 3.54 7.23
CA GLN A 21 16.02 4.26 8.47
C GLN A 21 17.22 4.21 9.42
N ALA A 22 17.81 3.04 9.63
CA ALA A 22 18.98 2.89 10.47
C ALA A 22 20.19 3.67 9.92
N ALA A 23 20.41 3.62 8.60
CA ALA A 23 21.48 4.35 7.95
C ALA A 23 21.27 5.87 8.04
N GLY A 24 20.05 6.38 7.81
CA GLY A 24 19.73 7.80 7.94
C GLY A 24 19.87 8.31 9.39
N ASP A 25 19.51 7.49 10.38
CA ASP A 25 19.69 7.82 11.81
C ASP A 25 21.19 7.83 12.19
N LEU A 26 21.98 6.93 11.59
CA LEU A 26 23.43 6.83 11.79
C LEU A 26 24.24 7.92 11.06
N THR A 27 23.83 8.32 9.85
CA THR A 27 24.53 9.34 9.06
C THR A 27 24.08 10.77 9.37
N GLY A 28 22.96 10.94 10.09
CA GLY A 28 22.40 12.26 10.38
C GLY A 28 21.79 12.93 9.15
N ASP A 29 21.45 12.16 8.11
CA ASP A 29 20.80 12.66 6.90
C ASP A 29 19.31 12.92 7.20
N GLU A 30 19.03 14.13 7.67
CA GLU A 30 17.66 14.64 7.86
C GLU A 30 16.80 14.48 6.60
N ASN A 31 17.42 14.49 5.41
CA ASN A 31 16.76 14.23 4.14
C ASN A 31 16.21 12.80 4.04
N LEU A 32 16.99 11.78 4.42
CA LEU A 32 16.57 10.37 4.39
C LEU A 32 15.44 10.10 5.38
N LYS A 33 15.47 10.74 6.55
CA LYS A 33 14.42 10.65 7.57
C LYS A 33 13.13 11.34 7.09
N ALA A 34 13.24 12.53 6.51
CA ALA A 34 12.11 13.27 5.96
C ALA A 34 11.47 12.54 4.77
N GLU A 35 12.27 11.99 3.85
CA GLU A 35 11.77 11.18 2.74
C GLU A 35 11.02 9.93 3.22
N GLY A 36 11.51 9.29 4.29
CA GLY A 36 10.86 8.15 4.93
C GLY A 36 9.49 8.50 5.52
N GLU A 37 9.41 9.59 6.29
CA GLU A 37 8.18 10.06 6.91
C GLU A 37 7.14 10.49 5.86
N VAL A 38 7.58 11.20 4.81
CA VAL A 38 6.71 11.58 3.68
C VAL A 38 6.20 10.34 2.94
N GLN A 39 7.03 9.31 2.75
CA GLN A 39 6.59 8.05 2.14
C GLN A 39 5.57 7.31 3.00
N GLU A 40 5.77 7.26 4.32
CA GLU A 40 4.86 6.62 5.25
C GLU A 40 3.49 7.29 5.21
N VAL A 41 3.45 8.63 5.34
CA VAL A 41 2.22 9.42 5.24
C VAL A 41 1.51 9.21 3.89
N LYS A 42 2.27 9.20 2.79
CA LYS A 42 1.71 8.97 1.45
C LYS A 42 1.15 7.55 1.33
N GLY A 43 1.84 6.55 1.89
CA GLY A 43 1.42 5.16 1.92
C GLY A 43 0.13 4.96 2.71
N ASP A 44 0.03 5.57 3.89
CA ASP A 44 -1.17 5.53 4.73
C ASP A 44 -2.36 6.22 4.05
N ALA A 45 -2.13 7.39 3.44
CA ALA A 45 -3.16 8.08 2.65
C ALA A 45 -3.64 7.23 1.47
N GLN A 46 -2.72 6.55 0.76
CA GLN A 46 -3.09 5.65 -0.33
C GLN A 46 -3.84 4.41 0.16
N LYS A 47 -3.48 3.83 1.31
CA LYS A 47 -4.22 2.73 1.94
C LYS A 47 -5.63 3.14 2.33
N ALA A 48 -5.79 4.31 2.96
CA ALA A 48 -7.09 4.83 3.36
C ALA A 48 -7.98 5.08 2.14
N LEU A 49 -7.43 5.74 1.11
CA LEU A 49 -8.13 5.98 -0.15
C LEU A 49 -8.47 4.67 -0.88
N GLY A 50 -7.56 3.70 -0.84
CA GLY A 50 -7.74 2.36 -1.40
C GLY A 50 -8.90 1.62 -0.74
N ASN A 51 -8.91 1.55 0.60
CA ASN A 51 -10.01 0.92 1.35
C ASN A 51 -11.35 1.61 1.10
N ALA A 52 -11.38 2.95 1.02
CA ALA A 52 -12.60 3.68 0.70
C ALA A 52 -13.11 3.39 -0.71
N LYS A 53 -12.21 3.38 -1.71
CA LYS A 53 -12.54 3.01 -3.10
C LYS A 53 -12.97 1.56 -3.21
N ASP A 54 -12.35 0.65 -2.46
CA ASP A 54 -12.66 -0.78 -2.47
C ASP A 54 -14.03 -1.07 -1.85
N ALA A 55 -14.36 -0.42 -0.73
CA ALA A 55 -15.68 -0.53 -0.10
C ALA A 55 -16.79 0.01 -1.02
N VAL A 56 -16.58 1.16 -1.65
CA VAL A 56 -17.51 1.74 -2.63
C VAL A 56 -17.60 0.86 -3.89
N GLY A 57 -16.46 0.36 -4.36
CA GLY A 57 -16.37 -0.55 -5.51
C GLY A 57 -17.15 -1.83 -5.27
N ASN A 58 -16.97 -2.47 -4.10
CA ASN A 58 -17.71 -3.66 -3.68
C ASN A 58 -19.21 -3.38 -3.57
N ALA A 59 -19.62 -2.27 -2.96
CA ALA A 59 -21.03 -1.91 -2.85
C ALA A 59 -21.67 -1.71 -4.25
N MET A 60 -20.99 -0.98 -5.14
CA MET A 60 -21.42 -0.80 -6.53
C MET A 60 -21.43 -2.11 -7.31
N HIS A 61 -20.46 -3.00 -7.10
CA HIS A 61 -20.37 -4.28 -7.80
C HIS A 61 -21.49 -5.24 -7.39
N ASN A 62 -21.88 -5.23 -6.11
CA ASN A 62 -23.02 -6.00 -5.60
C ASN A 62 -24.36 -5.44 -6.12
N VAL A 63 -24.52 -4.12 -6.11
CA VAL A 63 -25.71 -3.45 -6.68
C VAL A 63 -25.81 -3.71 -8.19
N ALA A 64 -24.70 -3.59 -8.92
CA ALA A 64 -24.66 -3.86 -10.36
C ALA A 64 -24.99 -5.32 -10.67
N ASN A 65 -24.49 -6.29 -9.89
CA ASN A 65 -24.86 -7.70 -10.05
C ASN A 65 -26.32 -7.97 -9.71
N ALA A 66 -26.86 -7.38 -8.64
CA ALA A 66 -28.26 -7.55 -8.26
C ALA A 66 -29.22 -6.98 -9.33
N VAL A 67 -28.86 -5.85 -9.95
CA VAL A 67 -29.64 -5.26 -11.04
C VAL A 67 -29.49 -6.06 -12.34
N LYS A 68 -28.30 -6.61 -12.62
CA LYS A 68 -28.03 -7.38 -13.85
C LYS A 68 -28.61 -8.80 -13.80
N GLY A 69 -28.66 -9.44 -12.64
CA GLY A 69 -29.20 -10.79 -12.46
C GLY A 69 -30.73 -10.87 -12.36
N SER A 70 -31.44 -9.73 -12.34
CA SER A 70 -32.90 -9.71 -12.23
C SER A 70 -33.61 -9.71 -13.59
N GLY A 71 -32.87 -9.84 -14.70
CA GLY A 71 -33.38 -9.81 -16.07
C GLY A 71 -33.22 -11.12 -16.87
N GLU A 72 -32.76 -12.20 -16.24
CA GLU A 72 -32.76 -13.57 -16.79
C GLU A 72 -33.87 -14.42 -16.18
#